data_AF-A0A3D5JVF9-F1
#
_entry.id   AF-A0A3D5JVF9-F1
#
_cell.length_a   1.000
_cell.length_b   1.000
_cell.length_c   1.000
_cell.angle_alpha   90.00
_cell.angle_beta   90.00
_cell.angle_gamma   90.00
#
_symmetry.space_group_name_H-M   'P 1'
#
loop_
_entity.id
_entity.type
_entity.pdbx_description
1 polymer ?
#
loop_
_entity_poly.entity_id
_entity_poly.type
_entity_poly.pdbx_seq_one_letter_code
_entity_poly.pdbx_strand_id
1 'polypeptide(L)'
;SGTWHLTATGQTSWHGFAEAIFAEAVAAGKLARAPTVQAITTAEYPTPARRPAYSHLAVDKLESDFGIALPRWQDGLKRVIAAL
;
A
#
# COMPACT_ATOMS: atom_id res chain seq x y z
N SER A 1 -5.42 15.58 24.60
CA SER A 1 -6.01 15.09 23.33
C SER A 1 -5.15 15.56 22.17
N GLY A 2 -5.12 14.83 21.06
CA GLY A 2 -4.29 15.18 19.91
C GLY A 2 -4.80 14.54 18.62
N THR A 3 -4.17 14.91 17.51
CA THR A 3 -4.41 14.32 16.18
C THR A 3 -3.10 13.74 15.67
N TRP A 4 -3.18 12.52 15.13
CA TRP A 4 -2.06 11.76 14.58
C TRP A 4 -2.47 11.13 13.24
N HIS A 5 -1.50 10.94 12.36
CA HIS A 5 -1.67 10.05 11.22
C HIS A 5 -1.30 8.62 11.62
N LEU A 6 -2.11 7.66 11.17
CA LEU A 6 -1.87 6.25 11.41
C LEU A 6 -2.04 5.49 10.09
N THR A 7 -0.91 5.09 9.51
CA THR A 7 -0.81 4.26 8.30
C THR A 7 0.37 3.31 8.47
N ALA A 8 0.44 2.22 7.71
CA ALA A 8 1.69 1.48 7.61
C ALA A 8 2.81 2.40 7.07
N THR A 9 4.07 2.07 7.36
CA THR A 9 5.23 2.81 6.86
C THR A 9 5.57 2.46 5.42
N GLY A 10 6.28 3.38 4.76
CA GLY A 10 6.61 3.30 3.35
C GLY A 10 5.50 3.85 2.44
N GLN A 11 5.79 3.91 1.15
CA GLN A 11 4.88 4.46 0.14
C GLN A 11 4.95 3.65 -1.15
N THR A 12 3.89 3.71 -1.94
CA THR A 12 3.81 3.14 -3.29
C THR A 12 2.71 3.84 -4.09
N SER A 13 2.70 3.65 -5.41
CA SER A 13 1.56 3.95 -6.25
C SER A 13 0.55 2.79 -6.25
N TRP A 14 -0.65 3.02 -6.80
CA TRP A 14 -1.63 1.94 -7.04
C TRP A 14 -1.07 0.84 -7.96
N HIS A 15 -0.32 1.24 -8.97
CA HIS A 15 0.37 0.31 -9.88
C HIS A 15 1.39 -0.55 -9.11
N GLY A 16 2.28 0.05 -8.33
CA GLY A 16 3.27 -0.69 -7.53
C GLY A 16 2.63 -1.58 -6.46
N PHE A 17 1.48 -1.18 -5.90
CA PHE A 17 0.75 -2.02 -4.96
C PHE A 17 0.15 -3.26 -5.65
N ALA A 18 -0.42 -3.09 -6.86
CA ALA A 18 -0.93 -4.20 -7.65
C ALA A 18 0.17 -5.19 -8.07
N GLU A 19 1.34 -4.69 -8.49
CA GLU A 19 2.50 -5.53 -8.79
C GLU A 19 2.93 -6.35 -7.57
N ALA A 20 2.99 -5.73 -6.39
CA ALA A 20 3.34 -6.43 -5.15
C ALA A 20 2.31 -7.49 -4.75
N ILE A 21 1.01 -7.23 -4.95
CA ILE A 21 -0.05 -8.22 -4.71
C ILE A 21 0.17 -9.45 -5.59
N PHE A 22 0.39 -9.27 -6.89
CA PHE A 22 0.59 -10.40 -7.79
C PHE A 22 1.90 -11.14 -7.53
N ALA A 23 2.98 -10.42 -7.23
CA ALA A 23 4.26 -11.03 -6.86
C ALA A 23 4.12 -11.91 -5.61
N GLU A 24 3.45 -11.40 -4.57
CA GLU A 24 3.25 -12.16 -3.33
C GLU A 24 2.31 -13.35 -3.53
N ALA A 25 1.25 -13.20 -4.34
CA ALA A 25 0.34 -14.30 -4.66
C ALA A 25 1.05 -15.44 -5.43
N VAL A 26 2.02 -15.13 -6.29
CA VAL A 26 2.88 -16.13 -6.95
C VAL A 26 3.81 -16.77 -5.93
N ALA A 27 4.48 -15.98 -5.09
CA ALA A 27 5.39 -16.49 -4.07
C ALA A 27 4.69 -17.42 -3.07
N ALA A 28 3.43 -17.14 -2.74
CA ALA A 28 2.58 -17.96 -1.88
C ALA A 28 1.91 -19.15 -2.60
N GLY A 29 2.20 -19.38 -3.89
CA GLY A 29 1.62 -20.48 -4.67
C GLY A 29 0.12 -20.34 -4.96
N LYS A 30 -0.47 -19.15 -4.76
CA LYS A 30 -1.88 -18.84 -5.04
C LYS A 30 -2.12 -18.56 -6.52
N LEU A 31 -1.08 -18.13 -7.24
CA LEU A 31 -1.08 -17.96 -8.68
C LEU A 31 0.12 -18.67 -9.30
N ALA A 32 -0.10 -19.30 -10.45
CA ALA A 32 0.98 -19.93 -11.22
C ALA A 32 1.95 -18.90 -11.82
N ARG A 33 1.45 -17.70 -12.15
CA ARG A 33 2.23 -16.57 -12.69
C ARG A 33 1.55 -15.24 -12.43
N ALA A 34 2.33 -14.17 -12.35
CA ALA A 34 1.83 -12.82 -12.27
C ALA A 34 1.37 -12.34 -13.67
N PRO A 35 0.26 -11.61 -13.79
CA PRO A 35 -0.08 -10.90 -15.02
C PRO A 35 0.83 -9.67 -15.21
N THR A 36 0.89 -9.16 -16.44
CA THR A 36 1.50 -7.86 -16.71
C THR A 36 0.59 -6.75 -16.22
N VAL A 37 1.09 -5.89 -15.32
CA VAL A 37 0.35 -4.72 -14.82
C VAL A 37 0.80 -3.49 -15.62
N GLN A 38 -0.07 -2.98 -16.49
CA GLN A 38 0.19 -1.77 -17.27
C GLN A 38 -0.10 -0.53 -16.42
N ALA A 39 0.88 0.36 -16.31
CA ALA A 39 0.69 1.65 -15.64
C ALA A 39 -0.12 2.59 -16.52
N ILE A 40 -1.01 3.36 -15.88
CA ILE A 40 -1.76 4.46 -16.50
C ILE A 40 -1.67 5.70 -15.62
N THR A 41 -1.85 6.87 -16.22
CA THR A 41 -2.03 8.14 -15.53
C THR A 41 -3.45 8.29 -15.01
N THR A 42 -3.65 9.16 -14.00
CA THR A 42 -4.99 9.50 -13.50
C THR A 42 -5.91 10.08 -14.60
N ALA A 43 -5.34 10.75 -15.62
CA ALA A 43 -6.12 11.34 -16.71
C ALA A 43 -6.70 10.29 -17.67
N GLU A 44 -6.06 9.13 -17.78
CA GLU A 44 -6.54 8.01 -18.61
C GLU A 44 -7.75 7.29 -18.00
N TYR A 45 -8.03 7.51 -16.71
CA TYR A 45 -9.20 6.95 -16.03
C TYR A 45 -9.88 7.99 -15.12
N PRO A 46 -10.68 8.90 -15.69
CA PRO A 46 -11.27 10.00 -14.94
C PRO A 46 -12.38 9.51 -13.99
N THR A 47 -12.33 9.99 -12.75
CA THR A 47 -13.37 9.71 -11.73
C THR A 47 -14.15 10.99 -11.38
N PRO A 48 -15.46 10.92 -11.05
CA PRO A 48 -16.26 12.10 -10.74
C PRO A 48 -15.70 12.96 -9.60
N ALA A 49 -15.17 12.32 -8.55
CA ALA A 49 -14.50 13.00 -7.45
C ALA A 49 -12.99 13.05 -7.69
N ARG A 50 -12.38 14.22 -7.50
CA ARG A 50 -10.93 14.41 -7.64
C ARG A 50 -10.18 13.58 -6.60
N ARG A 51 -9.16 12.86 -7.05
CA ARG A 51 -8.25 12.10 -6.18
C ARG A 51 -6.95 12.87 -5.99
N PRO A 52 -6.42 12.98 -4.75
CA PRO A 52 -5.09 13.53 -4.53
C PRO A 52 -4.04 12.71 -5.28
N ALA A 53 -3.09 13.38 -5.94
CA ALA A 53 -1.97 12.70 -6.59
C ALA A 53 -0.97 12.12 -5.58
N TYR A 54 -0.95 12.65 -4.35
CA TYR A 54 -0.08 12.23 -3.27
C TYR A 54 -0.83 12.24 -1.95
N SER A 55 -0.96 11.07 -1.32
CA SER A 55 -1.70 10.85 -0.09
C SER A 55 -0.86 10.20 1.01
N HIS A 56 0.47 10.28 0.91
CA HIS A 56 1.38 9.80 1.95
C HIS A 56 1.24 10.66 3.22
N LEU A 57 1.24 10.00 4.37
CA LEU A 57 1.10 10.65 5.67
C LEU A 57 2.32 10.33 6.53
N ALA A 58 2.94 11.37 7.09
CA ALA A 58 4.03 11.20 8.05
C ALA A 58 3.47 10.69 9.40
N VAL A 59 4.11 9.66 9.96
CA VAL A 59 3.69 8.96 11.19
C VAL A 59 4.64 9.16 12.37
N ASP A 60 5.71 9.92 12.18
CA ASP A 60 6.78 10.21 13.15
C ASP A 60 6.22 10.75 14.49
N LYS A 61 5.21 11.60 14.43
CA LYS A 61 4.53 12.11 15.63
C LYS A 61 3.89 10.99 16.46
N LEU A 62 3.22 10.04 15.80
CA LEU A 62 2.57 8.93 16.49
C LEU A 62 3.63 8.00 17.11
N GLU A 63 4.66 7.66 16.34
CA GLU A 63 5.75 6.79 16.81
C GLU A 63 6.47 7.39 18.01
N SER A 64 6.76 8.70 17.98
CA SER A 64 7.39 9.43 19.07
C SER A 64 6.49 9.53 20.31
N ASP A 65 5.22 9.93 20.14
CA ASP A 65 4.32 10.18 21.27
C ASP A 65 3.96 8.89 22.03
N PHE A 66 3.92 7.75 21.34
CA PHE A 66 3.50 6.47 21.91
C PHE A 66 4.61 5.43 22.05
N GLY A 67 5.83 5.69 21.57
CA GLY A 67 6.95 4.75 21.62
C GLY A 67 6.69 3.45 20.82
N ILE A 68 5.93 3.55 19.73
CA ILE A 68 5.61 2.41 18.85
C ILE A 68 6.34 2.53 17.52
N ALA A 69 6.54 1.40 16.85
CA ALA A 69 7.01 1.35 15.47
C ALA A 69 5.91 0.77 14.59
N LEU A 70 5.56 1.48 13.52
CA LEU A 70 4.55 1.00 12.58
C LEU A 70 5.18 0.08 11.51
N PRO A 71 4.51 -1.04 11.15
CA PRO A 71 5.07 -2.01 10.21
C PRO A 71 5.14 -1.43 8.80
N ARG A 72 5.98 -2.00 7.93
CA ARG A 72 5.96 -1.63 6.51
C ARG A 72 4.69 -2.16 5.86
N TRP A 73 4.17 -1.46 4.87
CA TRP A 73 2.94 -1.88 4.20
C TRP A 73 3.02 -3.29 3.58
N GLN A 74 4.22 -3.71 3.15
CA GLN A 74 4.45 -5.05 2.59
C GLN A 74 4.22 -6.16 3.64
N ASP A 75 4.51 -5.90 4.92
CA ASP A 75 4.33 -6.90 5.98
C ASP A 75 2.83 -7.23 6.15
N GLY A 76 1.98 -6.20 6.09
CA GLY A 76 0.52 -6.35 6.08
C GLY A 76 0.03 -7.09 4.84
N LEU A 77 0.54 -6.74 3.65
CA LEU A 77 0.19 -7.42 2.41
C LEU A 77 0.50 -8.92 2.48
N LYS A 78 1.72 -9.28 2.88
CA LYS A 78 2.17 -10.67 3.05
C LYS A 78 1.24 -11.46 3.97
N ARG A 79 0.91 -10.87 5.12
CA ARG A 79 0.00 -11.50 6.10
C ARG A 79 -1.39 -11.76 5.52
N VAL A 80 -1.92 -10.82 4.75
CA VAL A 80 -3.24 -10.98 4.12
C VAL A 80 -3.19 -12.07 3.05
N ILE A 81 -2.21 -12.05 2.14
CA ILE A 81 -2.08 -13.06 1.08
C ILE A 81 -1.88 -14.47 1.66
N ALA A 82 -1.07 -14.60 2.71
CA ALA A 82 -0.86 -15.88 3.40
C ALA A 82 -2.14 -16.45 4.06
N ALA A 83 -3.11 -15.60 4.36
CA ALA A 83 -4.39 -15.98 4.97
C ALA A 83 -5.51 -16.26 3.95
N LEU A 84 -5.28 -15.99 2.66
CA LEU A 84 -6.11 -16.48 1.55
C LEU A 84 -5.79 -17.95 1.28
#